data_AF-A0A946E5L8-F1
#
_entry.id   AF-A0A946E5L8-F1
#
_cell.length_a   1.000
_cell.length_b   1.000
_cell.length_c   1.000
_cell.angle_alpha   90.00
_cell.angle_beta   90.00
_cell.angle_gamma   90.00
#
_symmetry.space_group_name_H-M   'P 1'
#
loop_
_entity.id
_entity.type
_entity.pdbx_description
1 polymer ?
#
loop_
_entity_poly.entity_id
_entity_poly.type
_entity_poly.pdbx_seq_one_letter_code
_entity_poly.pdbx_strand_id
1 'polypeptide(L)'
;MIATLLFTLPALADFQSGVDAFNRGDYKIALQEWRPLLEQGDARVQNNLGSMYDYGLGVPQNYEEAAKWYRVAAEQGNSAAQNNLASMYEYGLGVPQDYVEAAKWYRQSADQGNAAAQHNLGVMFAAGYGVGQDYTEAVHWFRLGAEQGYAEAQGKLGGMYGLGFGVTQDYVQAHMWLDLAAAQGNEDAREVRAIFADVMTAAEIFEAQDLARAWMAANP
;
A
#
# COMPACT_ATOMS: atom_id res chain seq x y z
N MET A 1 3.30 59.54 -16.09
CA MET A 1 3.60 58.33 -16.88
C MET A 1 3.69 57.18 -15.88
N ILE A 2 2.70 56.29 -15.90
CA ILE A 2 2.41 55.33 -14.83
C ILE A 2 3.44 54.20 -14.88
N ALA A 3 4.10 53.94 -13.75
CA ALA A 3 4.97 52.79 -13.58
C ALA A 3 4.10 51.55 -13.38
N THR A 4 4.07 50.69 -14.40
CA THR A 4 3.40 49.38 -14.33
C THR A 4 4.24 48.47 -13.44
N LEU A 5 3.85 48.32 -12.17
CA LEU A 5 4.36 47.26 -11.31
C LEU A 5 3.86 45.92 -11.87
N LEU A 6 4.75 45.15 -12.51
CA LEU A 6 4.55 43.73 -12.74
C LEU A 6 4.61 43.02 -11.37
N PHE A 7 3.45 42.73 -10.80
CA PHE A 7 3.37 41.65 -9.82
C PHE A 7 3.60 40.35 -10.58
N THR A 8 4.81 39.79 -10.47
CA THR A 8 5.01 38.37 -10.74
C THR A 8 4.11 37.62 -9.77
N LEU A 9 3.01 37.05 -10.27
CA LEU A 9 2.30 36.00 -9.54
C LEU A 9 3.37 34.97 -9.14
N PRO A 10 3.58 34.68 -7.84
CA PRO A 10 4.39 33.52 -7.48
C PRO A 10 3.77 32.35 -8.23
N ALA A 11 4.60 31.59 -8.95
CA ALA A 11 4.16 30.39 -9.65
C ALA A 11 3.28 29.61 -8.67
N LEU A 12 2.05 29.27 -9.12
CA LEU A 12 1.11 28.51 -8.31
C LEU A 12 1.89 27.34 -7.70
N ALA A 13 1.95 27.24 -6.37
CA ALA A 13 2.72 26.20 -5.71
C ALA A 13 2.28 24.85 -6.29
N ASP A 14 3.17 24.19 -7.02
CA ASP A 14 2.87 22.94 -7.67
C ASP A 14 3.18 21.81 -6.70
N PHE A 15 2.20 20.96 -6.42
CA PHE A 15 2.43 19.76 -5.62
C PHE A 15 3.60 18.95 -6.20
N GLN A 16 3.71 18.91 -7.53
CA GLN A 16 4.72 18.13 -8.23
C GLN A 16 6.14 18.66 -8.03
N SER A 17 6.36 19.98 -7.95
CA SER A 17 7.71 20.54 -7.71
C SER A 17 8.29 20.05 -6.38
N GLY A 18 7.45 20.01 -5.34
CA GLY A 18 7.81 19.47 -4.04
C GLY A 18 8.03 17.96 -4.06
N VAL A 19 7.22 17.19 -4.81
CA VAL A 19 7.42 15.75 -5.00
C VAL A 19 8.74 15.46 -5.72
N ASP A 20 9.07 16.22 -6.76
CA ASP A 20 10.32 16.04 -7.50
C ASP A 20 11.53 16.35 -6.62
N ALA A 21 11.46 17.39 -5.79
CA ALA A 21 12.48 17.69 -4.79
C ALA A 21 12.60 16.57 -3.74
N PHE A 22 11.47 16.09 -3.23
CA PHE A 22 11.43 14.99 -2.26
C PHE A 22 12.10 13.72 -2.81
N ASN A 23 11.77 13.34 -4.05
CA ASN A 23 12.33 12.15 -4.70
C ASN A 23 13.84 12.25 -4.97
N ARG A 24 14.38 13.47 -5.07
CA ARG A 24 15.84 13.71 -5.16
C ARG A 24 16.54 13.76 -3.80
N GLY A 25 15.80 13.70 -2.69
CA GLY A 25 16.33 13.90 -1.34
C GLY A 25 16.50 15.37 -0.93
N ASP A 26 16.02 16.32 -1.74
CA ASP A 26 16.07 17.76 -1.47
C ASP A 26 14.93 18.17 -0.52
N TYR A 27 14.84 17.51 0.65
CA TYR A 27 13.71 17.61 1.58
C TYR A 27 13.42 19.05 2.06
N LYS A 28 14.46 19.87 2.19
CA LYS A 28 14.30 21.29 2.52
C LYS A 28 13.59 22.06 1.40
N ILE A 29 13.92 21.78 0.14
CA ILE A 29 13.26 22.38 -1.02
C ILE A 29 11.82 21.86 -1.09
N ALA A 30 11.61 20.55 -0.88
CA ALA A 30 10.27 19.98 -0.84
C ALA A 30 9.36 20.71 0.17
N LEU A 31 9.82 20.93 1.40
CA LEU A 31 9.08 21.70 2.41
C LEU A 31 8.84 23.16 2.03
N GLN A 32 9.78 23.80 1.33
CA GLN A 32 9.62 25.17 0.85
C GLN A 32 8.54 25.26 -0.24
N GLU A 33 8.58 24.37 -1.22
CA GLU A 33 7.60 24.28 -2.31
C GLU A 33 6.20 23.94 -1.78
N TRP A 34 6.12 23.04 -0.79
CA TRP A 34 4.88 22.59 -0.19
C TRP A 34 4.28 23.53 0.87
N ARG A 35 5.03 24.54 1.33
CA ARG A 35 4.55 25.45 2.39
C ARG A 35 3.18 26.09 2.09
N PRO A 36 2.91 26.62 0.89
CA PRO A 36 1.59 27.21 0.59
C PRO A 36 0.46 26.18 0.59
N LEU A 37 0.75 24.93 0.21
CA LEU A 37 -0.22 23.83 0.21
C LEU A 37 -0.50 23.31 1.63
N LEU A 38 0.51 23.30 2.51
CA LEU A 38 0.32 23.03 3.95
C LEU A 38 -0.58 24.08 4.60
N GLU A 39 -0.38 25.36 4.29
CA GLU A 39 -1.21 26.47 4.79
C GLU A 39 -2.67 26.36 4.31
N GLN A 40 -2.91 25.73 3.16
CA GLN A 40 -4.25 25.42 2.63
C GLN A 40 -4.83 24.09 3.14
N GLY A 41 -4.05 23.31 3.89
CA GLY A 41 -4.48 22.03 4.43
C GLY A 41 -4.49 20.87 3.42
N ASP A 42 -3.70 20.94 2.34
CA ASP A 42 -3.67 19.87 1.32
C ASP A 42 -3.27 18.52 1.92
N ALA A 43 -4.20 17.56 1.89
CA ALA A 43 -4.01 16.24 2.48
C ALA A 43 -2.84 15.43 1.89
N ARG A 44 -2.48 15.66 0.62
CA ARG A 44 -1.35 14.96 -0.01
C ARG A 44 -0.04 15.42 0.58
N VAL A 45 0.06 16.72 0.83
CA VAL A 45 1.26 17.32 1.42
C VAL A 45 1.35 16.98 2.91
N GLN A 46 0.23 16.97 3.63
CA GLN A 46 0.18 16.50 5.01
C GLN A 46 0.61 15.03 5.12
N ASN A 47 0.17 14.16 4.20
CA ASN A 47 0.67 12.78 4.12
C ASN A 47 2.19 12.75 3.93
N ASN A 48 2.73 13.53 3.00
CA ASN A 48 4.17 13.56 2.76
C ASN A 48 4.95 14.09 3.96
N LEU A 49 4.43 15.10 4.66
CA LEU A 49 5.01 15.59 5.90
C LEU A 49 4.98 14.52 7.00
N GLY A 50 3.90 13.73 7.09
CA GLY A 50 3.84 12.54 7.93
C GLY A 50 4.99 11.58 7.63
N SER A 51 5.23 11.26 6.35
CA SER A 51 6.36 10.42 5.92
C SER A 51 7.71 11.03 6.21
N MET A 52 7.86 12.35 6.13
CA MET A 52 9.11 13.01 6.51
C MET A 52 9.44 12.79 7.99
N TYR A 53 8.45 12.87 8.87
CA TYR A 53 8.65 12.57 10.29
C TYR A 53 8.80 11.06 10.56
N ASP A 54 8.09 10.21 9.83
CA ASP A 54 8.13 8.75 10.00
C ASP A 54 9.52 8.19 9.68
N TYR A 55 10.12 8.66 8.58
CA TYR A 55 11.43 8.18 8.11
C TYR A 55 12.60 9.12 8.43
N GLY A 56 12.35 10.25 9.10
CA GLY A 56 13.39 11.24 9.42
C GLY A 56 14.00 11.93 8.20
N LEU A 57 13.18 12.23 7.20
CA LEU A 57 13.60 12.80 5.91
C LEU A 57 13.65 14.33 6.01
N GLY A 58 14.84 14.89 6.18
CA GLY A 58 15.04 16.34 6.30
C GLY A 58 14.54 16.96 7.63
N VAL A 59 13.94 16.15 8.49
CA VAL A 59 13.55 16.46 9.88
C VAL A 59 13.96 15.29 10.78
N PRO A 60 14.18 15.49 12.11
CA PRO A 60 14.39 14.38 13.02
C PRO A 60 13.20 13.42 13.01
N GLN A 61 13.46 12.11 13.01
CA GLN A 61 12.40 11.10 13.08
C GLN A 61 11.54 11.32 14.33
N ASN A 62 10.22 11.31 14.15
CA ASN A 62 9.27 11.46 15.24
C ASN A 62 7.93 10.82 14.86
N TYR A 63 7.66 9.62 15.41
CA TYR A 63 6.43 8.91 15.13
C TYR A 63 5.17 9.62 15.64
N GLU A 64 5.24 10.38 16.74
CA GLU A 64 4.07 11.13 17.24
C GLU A 64 3.67 12.24 16.26
N GLU A 65 4.63 12.95 15.69
CA GLU A 65 4.37 13.96 14.65
C GLU A 65 3.90 13.31 13.35
N ALA A 66 4.50 12.18 12.96
CA ALA A 66 4.05 11.42 11.79
C ALA A 66 2.57 11.00 11.94
N ALA A 67 2.20 10.41 13.07
CA ALA A 67 0.82 10.00 13.34
C ALA A 67 -0.16 11.17 13.35
N LYS A 68 0.24 12.35 13.86
CA LYS A 68 -0.58 13.57 13.79
C LYS A 68 -0.83 13.98 12.35
N TRP A 69 0.20 14.07 11.52
CA TRP A 69 0.07 14.50 10.13
C TRP A 69 -0.68 13.48 9.27
N TYR A 70 -0.40 12.19 9.44
CA TYR A 70 -1.19 11.14 8.79
C TYR A 70 -2.66 11.21 9.21
N ARG A 71 -2.98 11.48 10.48
CA ARG A 71 -4.37 11.64 10.93
C ARG A 71 -5.09 12.78 10.23
N VAL A 72 -4.49 13.97 10.19
CA VAL A 72 -5.13 15.13 9.53
C VAL A 72 -5.36 14.86 8.03
N ALA A 73 -4.44 14.17 7.36
CA ALA A 73 -4.62 13.78 5.97
C ALA A 73 -5.66 12.66 5.80
N ALA A 74 -5.66 11.66 6.69
CA ALA A 74 -6.55 10.51 6.66
C ALA A 74 -8.02 10.90 6.89
N GLU A 75 -8.26 11.85 7.80
CA GLU A 75 -9.58 12.43 8.08
C GLU A 75 -10.15 13.20 6.87
N GLN A 76 -9.30 13.65 5.95
CA GLN A 76 -9.70 14.24 4.67
C GLN A 76 -9.91 13.22 3.55
N GLY A 77 -9.79 11.92 3.86
CA GLY A 77 -9.97 10.86 2.88
C GLY A 77 -8.72 10.51 2.09
N ASN A 78 -7.53 11.00 2.44
CA ASN A 78 -6.31 10.58 1.75
C ASN A 78 -6.02 9.09 2.02
N SER A 79 -6.20 8.24 1.01
CA SER A 79 -6.07 6.78 1.17
C SER A 79 -4.67 6.33 1.59
N ALA A 80 -3.61 6.97 1.09
CA ALA A 80 -2.24 6.67 1.51
C ALA A 80 -2.03 6.98 3.00
N ALA A 81 -2.53 8.13 3.47
CA ALA A 81 -2.44 8.52 4.87
C ALA A 81 -3.28 7.60 5.78
N GLN A 82 -4.45 7.14 5.33
CA GLN A 82 -5.25 6.16 6.04
C GLN A 82 -4.49 4.83 6.19
N ASN A 83 -3.83 4.34 5.14
CA ASN A 83 -2.97 3.15 5.22
C ASN A 83 -1.80 3.36 6.19
N ASN A 84 -1.14 4.52 6.14
CA ASN A 84 0.00 4.81 7.01
C ASN A 84 -0.43 4.95 8.46
N LEU A 85 -1.52 5.66 8.75
CA LEU A 85 -2.07 5.77 10.10
C LEU A 85 -2.51 4.41 10.64
N ALA A 86 -3.09 3.55 9.81
CA ALA A 86 -3.42 2.19 10.19
C ALA A 86 -2.18 1.40 10.65
N SER A 87 -1.07 1.51 9.90
CA SER A 87 0.21 0.92 10.28
C SER A 87 0.74 1.47 11.61
N MET A 88 0.61 2.78 11.84
CA MET A 88 1.00 3.39 13.12
C MET A 88 0.23 2.78 14.29
N TYR A 89 -1.06 2.52 14.13
CA TYR A 89 -1.86 1.81 15.14
C TYR A 89 -1.53 0.31 15.24
N GLU A 90 -1.23 -0.36 14.13
CA GLU A 90 -0.87 -1.78 14.12
C GLU A 90 0.41 -2.05 14.92
N TYR A 91 1.42 -1.17 14.78
CA TYR A 91 2.73 -1.32 15.40
C TYR A 91 2.93 -0.46 16.65
N GLY A 92 1.96 0.38 17.02
CA GLY A 92 2.07 1.28 18.17
C GLY A 92 3.13 2.37 18.02
N LEU A 93 3.30 2.90 16.80
CA LEU A 93 4.29 3.92 16.47
C LEU A 93 3.67 5.32 16.64
N GLY A 94 4.10 6.06 17.67
CA GLY A 94 3.59 7.41 17.94
C GLY A 94 2.13 7.48 18.40
N VAL A 95 1.45 6.35 18.43
CA VAL A 95 0.11 6.12 19.01
C VAL A 95 0.14 4.78 19.78
N PRO A 96 -0.73 4.58 20.78
CA PRO A 96 -0.88 3.26 21.40
C PRO A 96 -1.28 2.22 20.35
N GLN A 97 -0.73 1.00 20.47
CA GLN A 97 -1.11 -0.10 19.60
C GLN A 97 -2.60 -0.41 19.74
N ASP A 98 -3.31 -0.45 18.61
CA ASP A 98 -4.74 -0.74 18.57
C ASP A 98 -5.11 -1.37 17.21
N TYR A 99 -5.27 -2.70 17.21
CA TYR A 99 -5.64 -3.42 16.01
C TYR A 99 -7.05 -3.07 15.50
N VAL A 100 -7.97 -2.66 16.37
CA VAL A 100 -9.34 -2.30 15.95
C VAL A 100 -9.32 -0.98 15.17
N GLU A 101 -8.58 0.02 15.66
CA GLU A 101 -8.38 1.26 14.90
C GLU A 101 -7.55 1.04 13.63
N ALA A 102 -6.51 0.19 13.67
CA ALA A 102 -5.77 -0.17 12.47
C ALA A 102 -6.68 -0.79 11.39
N ALA A 103 -7.51 -1.78 11.74
CA ALA A 103 -8.44 -2.42 10.80
C ALA A 103 -9.44 -1.44 10.20
N LYS A 104 -9.93 -0.48 11.00
CA LYS A 104 -10.84 0.57 10.55
C LYS A 104 -10.18 1.49 9.51
N TRP A 105 -8.96 1.95 9.76
CA TRP A 105 -8.23 2.82 8.84
C TRP A 105 -7.77 2.08 7.58
N TYR A 106 -7.30 0.83 7.71
CA TYR A 106 -7.02 -0.02 6.56
C TYR A 106 -8.25 -0.22 5.70
N ARG A 107 -9.43 -0.46 6.29
CA ARG A 107 -10.68 -0.56 5.51
C ARG A 107 -11.01 0.69 4.72
N GLN A 108 -10.94 1.86 5.34
CA GLN A 108 -11.21 3.11 4.60
C GLN A 108 -10.26 3.32 3.42
N SER A 109 -8.99 2.92 3.56
CA SER A 109 -8.00 2.99 2.49
C SER A 109 -8.25 1.92 1.41
N ALA A 110 -8.57 0.69 1.83
CA ALA A 110 -8.83 -0.45 0.98
C ALA A 110 -10.09 -0.27 0.12
N ASP A 111 -11.15 0.31 0.69
CA ASP A 111 -12.39 0.68 0.00
C ASP A 111 -12.15 1.71 -1.12
N GLN A 112 -11.08 2.50 -1.01
CA GLN A 112 -10.65 3.46 -2.03
C GLN A 112 -9.69 2.85 -3.06
N GLY A 113 -9.46 1.54 -3.01
CA GLY A 113 -8.62 0.82 -3.98
C GLY A 113 -7.13 0.78 -3.61
N ASN A 114 -6.71 1.22 -2.42
CA ASN A 114 -5.30 1.14 -2.05
C ASN A 114 -4.85 -0.32 -1.88
N ALA A 115 -4.05 -0.84 -2.82
CA ALA A 115 -3.66 -2.25 -2.86
C ALA A 115 -2.87 -2.72 -1.62
N ALA A 116 -2.03 -1.85 -1.04
CA ALA A 116 -1.32 -2.15 0.20
C ALA A 116 -2.29 -2.28 1.40
N ALA A 117 -3.27 -1.38 1.48
CA ALA A 117 -4.30 -1.47 2.52
C ALA A 117 -5.22 -2.69 2.33
N GLN A 118 -5.54 -3.05 1.09
CA GLN A 118 -6.28 -4.28 0.79
C GLN A 118 -5.49 -5.52 1.22
N HIS A 119 -4.19 -5.59 0.93
CA HIS A 119 -3.33 -6.62 1.48
C HIS A 119 -3.37 -6.65 3.02
N ASN A 120 -3.13 -5.51 3.67
CA ASN A 120 -3.03 -5.45 5.14
C ASN A 120 -4.36 -5.82 5.80
N LEU A 121 -5.50 -5.36 5.27
CA LEU A 121 -6.82 -5.76 5.75
C LEU A 121 -7.07 -7.26 5.56
N GLY A 122 -6.62 -7.83 4.44
CA GLY A 122 -6.65 -9.28 4.22
C GLY A 122 -5.84 -10.04 5.28
N VAL A 123 -4.65 -9.54 5.65
CA VAL A 123 -3.84 -10.11 6.74
C VAL A 123 -4.58 -10.03 8.08
N MET A 124 -5.20 -8.88 8.39
CA MET A 124 -5.96 -8.70 9.63
C MET A 124 -7.12 -9.69 9.75
N PHE A 125 -7.84 -9.95 8.65
CA PHE A 125 -8.88 -10.98 8.61
C PHE A 125 -8.34 -12.40 8.72
N ALA A 126 -7.23 -12.72 8.05
CA ALA A 126 -6.63 -14.04 8.15
C ALA A 126 -6.12 -14.36 9.56
N ALA A 127 -5.63 -13.34 10.27
CA ALA A 127 -5.07 -13.47 11.62
C ALA A 127 -6.10 -13.22 12.75
N GLY A 128 -7.22 -12.56 12.46
CA GLY A 128 -8.19 -12.13 13.47
C GLY A 128 -7.70 -10.94 14.32
N TYR A 129 -6.90 -10.05 13.74
CA TYR A 129 -6.40 -8.85 14.43
C TYR A 129 -7.36 -7.69 14.25
N GLY A 130 -7.96 -7.21 15.34
CA GLY A 130 -8.91 -6.07 15.30
C GLY A 130 -10.25 -6.37 14.63
N VAL A 131 -10.34 -7.49 13.91
CA VAL A 131 -11.54 -8.07 13.28
C VAL A 131 -11.63 -9.54 13.67
N GLY A 132 -12.82 -10.14 13.52
CA GLY A 132 -12.96 -11.59 13.65
C GLY A 132 -12.19 -12.31 12.54
N GLN A 133 -11.56 -13.43 12.85
CA GLN A 133 -10.87 -14.22 11.83
C GLN A 133 -11.86 -14.70 10.76
N ASP A 134 -11.58 -14.39 9.50
CA ASP A 134 -12.39 -14.79 8.36
C ASP A 134 -11.52 -14.93 7.11
N TYR A 135 -11.28 -16.18 6.70
CA TYR A 135 -10.48 -16.46 5.51
C TYR A 135 -11.18 -16.08 4.19
N THR A 136 -12.52 -16.05 4.17
CA THR A 136 -13.29 -15.66 2.98
C THR A 136 -13.11 -14.17 2.72
N GLU A 137 -13.23 -13.35 3.77
CA GLU A 137 -12.92 -11.92 3.68
C GLU A 137 -11.44 -11.69 3.36
N ALA A 138 -10.53 -12.45 3.97
CA ALA A 138 -9.11 -12.33 3.65
C ALA A 138 -8.84 -12.57 2.15
N VAL A 139 -9.40 -13.62 1.56
CA VAL A 139 -9.31 -13.88 0.11
C VAL A 139 -9.89 -12.74 -0.70
N HIS A 140 -11.05 -12.20 -0.31
CA HIS A 140 -11.66 -11.08 -1.02
C HIS A 140 -10.70 -9.88 -1.11
N TRP A 141 -10.11 -9.49 0.02
CA TRP A 141 -9.19 -8.36 0.08
C TRP A 141 -7.85 -8.64 -0.62
N PHE A 142 -7.27 -9.84 -0.43
CA PHE A 142 -6.07 -10.24 -1.16
C PHE A 142 -6.30 -10.25 -2.67
N ARG A 143 -7.47 -10.68 -3.14
CA ARG A 143 -7.81 -10.67 -4.57
C ARG A 143 -7.82 -9.28 -5.15
N LEU A 144 -8.47 -8.32 -4.47
CA LEU A 144 -8.48 -6.93 -4.93
C LEU A 144 -7.07 -6.33 -5.02
N GLY A 145 -6.19 -6.64 -4.06
CA GLY A 145 -4.79 -6.20 -4.12
C GLY A 145 -3.97 -6.91 -5.20
N ALA A 146 -4.19 -8.21 -5.36
CA ALA A 146 -3.48 -9.07 -6.31
C ALA A 146 -3.80 -8.72 -7.77
N GLU A 147 -5.07 -8.41 -8.06
CA GLU A 147 -5.55 -7.96 -9.38
C GLU A 147 -4.96 -6.61 -9.79
N GLN A 148 -4.50 -5.80 -8.82
CA GLN A 148 -3.75 -4.56 -9.07
C GLN A 148 -2.24 -4.79 -9.20
N GLY A 149 -1.78 -6.04 -9.17
CA GLY A 149 -0.36 -6.37 -9.29
C GLY A 149 0.43 -6.31 -7.99
N TYR A 150 -0.20 -6.11 -6.83
CA TYR A 150 0.54 -6.00 -5.57
C TYR A 150 1.13 -7.36 -5.15
N ALA A 151 2.45 -7.50 -5.26
CA ALA A 151 3.16 -8.77 -5.11
C ALA A 151 2.85 -9.52 -3.81
N GLU A 152 2.79 -8.81 -2.67
CA GLU A 152 2.46 -9.43 -1.38
C GLU A 152 1.03 -9.99 -1.36
N ALA A 153 0.07 -9.27 -1.94
CA ALA A 153 -1.31 -9.76 -2.06
C ALA A 153 -1.40 -10.97 -3.00
N GLN A 154 -0.66 -10.97 -4.12
CA GLN A 154 -0.56 -12.11 -5.02
C GLN A 154 0.01 -13.33 -4.28
N GLY A 155 1.08 -13.16 -3.50
CA GLY A 155 1.69 -14.22 -2.71
C GLY A 155 0.72 -14.80 -1.68
N LYS A 156 0.03 -13.95 -0.91
CA LYS A 156 -0.99 -14.39 0.04
C LYS A 156 -2.14 -15.12 -0.66
N LEU A 157 -2.69 -14.56 -1.73
CA LEU A 157 -3.78 -15.19 -2.48
C LEU A 157 -3.38 -16.57 -3.02
N GLY A 158 -2.16 -16.70 -3.55
CA GLY A 158 -1.63 -17.99 -4.00
C GLY A 158 -1.53 -19.02 -2.87
N GLY A 159 -1.08 -18.60 -1.68
CA GLY A 159 -1.12 -19.44 -0.49
C GLY A 159 -2.54 -19.87 -0.08
N MET A 160 -3.51 -18.94 -0.13
CA MET A 160 -4.92 -19.24 0.19
C MET A 160 -5.50 -20.30 -0.75
N TYR A 161 -5.23 -20.21 -2.05
CA TYR A 161 -5.62 -21.23 -3.02
C TYR A 161 -4.91 -22.56 -2.81
N GLY A 162 -3.61 -22.57 -2.54
CA GLY A 162 -2.86 -23.83 -2.38
C GLY A 162 -3.22 -24.59 -1.10
N LEU A 163 -3.69 -23.88 -0.07
CA LEU A 163 -4.09 -24.47 1.21
C LEU A 163 -5.61 -24.64 1.36
N GLY A 164 -6.41 -24.03 0.49
CA GLY A 164 -7.88 -24.08 0.56
C GLY A 164 -8.48 -23.28 1.72
N PHE A 165 -7.83 -22.19 2.13
CA PHE A 165 -8.36 -21.31 3.16
C PHE A 165 -9.28 -20.25 2.55
N GLY A 166 -10.56 -20.25 2.94
CA GLY A 166 -11.55 -19.29 2.42
C GLY A 166 -11.92 -19.49 0.94
N VAL A 167 -11.27 -20.43 0.24
CA VAL A 167 -11.51 -20.83 -1.15
C VAL A 167 -11.36 -22.33 -1.30
N THR A 168 -11.96 -22.88 -2.36
CA THR A 168 -11.65 -24.27 -2.76
C THR A 168 -10.18 -24.35 -3.15
N GLN A 169 -9.50 -25.39 -2.68
CA GLN A 169 -8.10 -25.62 -3.00
C GLN A 169 -7.91 -25.74 -4.52
N ASP A 170 -6.92 -25.03 -5.06
CA ASP A 170 -6.60 -25.01 -6.49
C ASP A 170 -5.10 -24.73 -6.68
N TYR A 171 -4.33 -25.77 -7.03
CA TYR A 171 -2.88 -25.65 -7.21
C TYR A 171 -2.51 -24.87 -8.47
N VAL A 172 -3.36 -24.85 -9.51
CA VAL A 172 -3.11 -24.08 -10.74
C VAL A 172 -3.22 -22.59 -10.43
N GLN A 173 -4.28 -22.17 -9.74
CA GLN A 173 -4.45 -20.79 -9.28
C GLN A 173 -3.36 -20.40 -8.27
N ALA A 174 -3.03 -21.29 -7.33
CA ALA A 174 -1.94 -21.05 -6.39
C ALA A 174 -0.62 -20.76 -7.10
N HIS A 175 -0.21 -21.66 -8.01
CA HIS A 175 1.04 -21.53 -8.74
C HIS A 175 1.05 -20.29 -9.64
N MET A 176 -0.07 -19.96 -10.30
CA MET A 176 -0.21 -18.76 -11.12
C MET A 176 0.04 -17.48 -10.30
N TRP A 177 -0.65 -17.31 -9.17
CA TRP A 177 -0.49 -16.11 -8.34
C TRP A 177 0.90 -16.01 -7.70
N LEU A 178 1.47 -17.15 -7.28
CA LEU A 178 2.82 -17.19 -6.73
C LEU A 178 3.90 -16.92 -7.80
N ASP A 179 3.67 -17.32 -9.05
CA ASP A 179 4.53 -16.95 -10.20
C ASP A 179 4.57 -15.43 -10.39
N LEU A 180 3.40 -14.78 -10.35
CA LEU A 180 3.28 -13.33 -10.49
C LEU A 180 3.99 -12.59 -9.34
N ALA A 181 3.81 -13.04 -8.10
CA ALA A 181 4.50 -12.46 -6.94
C ALA A 181 6.02 -12.67 -7.03
N ALA A 182 6.47 -13.88 -7.37
CA ALA A 182 7.89 -14.21 -7.47
C ALA A 182 8.60 -13.44 -8.60
N ALA A 183 7.91 -13.14 -9.70
CA ALA A 183 8.43 -12.31 -10.79
C ALA A 183 8.75 -10.88 -10.34
N GLN A 184 8.11 -10.40 -9.27
CA GLN A 184 8.34 -9.09 -8.66
C GLN A 184 9.34 -9.15 -7.49
N GLY A 185 9.99 -10.30 -7.25
CA GLY A 185 11.01 -10.46 -6.23
C GLY A 185 10.52 -10.96 -4.87
N ASN A 186 9.25 -11.37 -4.75
CA ASN A 186 8.77 -12.02 -3.53
C ASN A 186 9.36 -13.44 -3.41
N GLU A 187 10.36 -13.59 -2.54
CA GLU A 187 11.08 -14.86 -2.34
C GLU A 187 10.23 -15.92 -1.64
N ASP A 188 9.41 -15.54 -0.66
CA ASP A 188 8.48 -16.45 0.01
C ASP A 188 7.52 -17.11 -0.99
N ALA A 189 7.01 -16.33 -1.95
CA ALA A 189 6.14 -16.83 -3.01
C ALA A 189 6.88 -17.82 -3.92
N ARG A 190 8.17 -17.59 -4.21
CA ARG A 190 9.00 -18.52 -4.99
C ARG A 190 9.15 -19.87 -4.28
N GLU A 191 9.37 -19.86 -2.97
CA GLU A 191 9.51 -21.06 -2.15
C GLU A 191 8.18 -21.82 -2.05
N VAL A 192 7.08 -21.13 -1.73
CA VAL A 192 5.75 -21.73 -1.62
C VAL A 192 5.29 -22.30 -2.97
N ARG A 193 5.61 -21.63 -4.08
CA ARG A 193 5.33 -22.15 -5.43
C ARG A 193 6.04 -23.48 -5.68
N ALA A 194 7.32 -23.58 -5.31
CA ALA A 194 8.10 -24.81 -5.50
C ALA A 194 7.49 -25.98 -4.71
N ILE A 195 7.02 -25.72 -3.48
CA ILE A 195 6.34 -26.73 -2.66
C ILE A 195 5.07 -27.24 -3.34
N PHE A 196 4.24 -26.36 -3.90
CA PHE A 196 3.02 -26.80 -4.60
C PHE A 196 3.33 -27.48 -5.94
N ALA A 197 4.39 -27.07 -6.64
CA ALA A 197 4.80 -27.71 -7.89
C ALA A 197 5.16 -29.21 -7.71
N ASP A 198 5.66 -29.62 -6.54
CA ASP A 198 6.00 -31.02 -6.24
C ASP A 198 4.80 -31.97 -6.25
N VAL A 199 3.57 -31.44 -6.11
CA VAL A 199 2.33 -32.24 -6.14
C VAL A 199 1.50 -32.03 -7.40
N MET A 200 1.97 -31.20 -8.34
CA MET A 200 1.30 -30.91 -9.61
C MET A 200 1.84 -31.77 -10.74
N THR A 201 0.99 -32.00 -11.75
CA THR A 201 1.42 -32.56 -13.03
C THR A 201 2.11 -31.50 -13.89
N ALA A 202 2.92 -31.94 -14.86
CA ALA A 202 3.54 -31.03 -15.83
C ALA A 202 2.50 -30.22 -16.64
N ALA A 203 1.31 -30.78 -16.87
CA ALA A 203 0.22 -30.09 -17.56
C ALA A 203 -0.35 -28.94 -16.71
N GLU A 204 -0.60 -29.18 -15.43
CA GLU A 204 -1.08 -28.16 -14.49
C GLU A 204 -0.05 -27.04 -14.29
N ILE A 205 1.24 -27.37 -14.19
CA ILE A 205 2.31 -26.36 -14.11
C ILE A 205 2.34 -25.51 -15.39
N PHE A 206 2.26 -26.15 -16.56
CA PHE A 206 2.24 -25.43 -17.84
C PHE A 206 1.03 -24.49 -17.93
N GLU A 207 -0.15 -24.96 -17.51
CA GLU A 207 -1.38 -24.16 -17.46
C GLU A 207 -1.22 -22.95 -16.54
N ALA A 208 -0.74 -23.15 -15.30
CA ALA A 208 -0.53 -22.06 -14.34
C ALA A 208 0.42 -20.99 -14.88
N GLN A 209 1.54 -21.41 -15.48
CA GLN A 209 2.51 -20.50 -16.08
C GLN A 209 1.94 -19.76 -17.29
N ASP A 210 1.06 -20.41 -18.08
CA ASP A 210 0.41 -19.77 -19.22
C ASP A 210 -0.58 -18.70 -18.78
N LEU A 211 -1.36 -18.98 -17.74
CA LEU A 211 -2.25 -18.00 -17.11
C LEU A 211 -1.45 -16.80 -16.56
N ALA A 212 -0.33 -17.04 -15.89
CA ALA A 212 0.51 -15.97 -15.37
C ALA A 212 1.08 -15.08 -16.50
N ARG A 213 1.55 -15.70 -17.60
CA ARG A 213 2.00 -14.96 -18.80
C ARG A 213 0.88 -14.13 -19.42
N ALA A 214 -0.32 -14.70 -19.54
CA ALA A 214 -1.48 -14.00 -20.06
C ALA A 214 -1.86 -12.80 -19.18
N TRP A 215 -1.80 -12.96 -17.86
CA TRP A 215 -2.05 -11.88 -16.91
C TRP A 215 -1.02 -10.75 -17.06
N MET A 216 0.29 -11.07 -17.11
CA MET A 216 1.34 -10.05 -17.30
C MET A 216 1.20 -9.31 -18.63
N ALA A 217 0.78 -10.01 -19.70
CA ALA A 217 0.55 -9.38 -20.99
C ALA A 217 -0.65 -8.42 -20.98
N ALA A 218 -1.64 -8.67 -20.14
CA ALA A 218 -2.83 -7.82 -19.97
C ALA A 218 -2.60 -6.64 -19.00
N ASN A 219 -1.57 -6.72 -18.14
CA ASN A 219 -1.29 -5.74 -17.08
C ASN A 219 0.20 -5.32 -17.12
N PRO A 220 0.59 -4.47 -18.09
CA PRO A 220 1.99 -4.08 -18.31
C PRO A 220 2.54 -3.04 -17.32
#